data_AF-A0A6N7SM56-F1
#
_entry.id   AF-A0A6N7SM56-F1
#
_cell.length_a   1.000
_cell.length_b   1.000
_cell.length_c   1.000
_cell.angle_alpha   90.00
_cell.angle_beta   90.00
_cell.angle_gamma   90.00
#
_symmetry.space_group_name_H-M   'P 1'
#
loop_
_entity.id
_entity.type
_entity.pdbx_description
1 polymer ?
#
loop_
_entity_poly.entity_id
_entity_poly.type
_entity_poly.pdbx_seq_one_letter_code
_entity_poly.pdbx_strand_id
1 'polypeptide(L)'
;MTNKEPKEEIVQNLKDAGCGIETIQDFLLYLNENQKEKQLELLEKHRRQLLSNVHREEKKIYCLDYLVYQIKNEEKKRWEKIF
;
A
#
# COMPACT_ATOMS: atom_id res chain seq x y z
N MET A 1 2.14 31.28 -6.12
CA MET A 1 2.31 29.95 -6.74
C MET A 1 3.80 29.74 -6.89
N THR A 2 4.42 29.04 -5.95
CA THR A 2 5.87 28.78 -6.00
C THR A 2 6.11 27.65 -7.00
N ASN A 3 6.82 27.93 -8.09
CA ASN A 3 7.38 26.89 -8.95
C ASN A 3 8.30 26.03 -8.06
N LYS A 4 7.89 24.78 -7.80
CA LYS A 4 8.74 23.81 -7.11
C LYS A 4 9.77 23.29 -8.10
N GLU A 5 10.99 23.01 -7.63
CA GLU A 5 11.97 22.37 -8.49
C GLU A 5 11.51 20.93 -8.83
N PRO A 6 11.84 20.40 -10.03
CA PRO A 6 11.42 19.06 -10.44
C PRO A 6 11.76 17.95 -9.42
N LYS A 7 12.87 18.11 -8.69
CA LYS A 7 13.26 17.17 -7.62
C LYS A 7 12.35 17.24 -6.40
N GLU A 8 11.85 18.42 -6.03
CA GLU A 8 10.90 18.58 -4.92
C GLU A 8 9.54 17.97 -5.24
N GLU A 9 9.08 18.10 -6.49
CA GLU A 9 7.85 17.46 -6.97
C GLU A 9 7.96 15.94 -6.94
N ILE A 10 9.09 15.38 -7.39
CA ILE A 10 9.35 13.93 -7.32
C ILE A 10 9.29 13.45 -5.86
N VAL A 11 9.98 14.14 -4.94
CA VAL A 11 9.98 13.75 -3.52
C VAL A 11 8.57 13.84 -2.92
N GLN A 12 7.79 14.87 -3.28
CA GLN A 12 6.42 14.98 -2.81
C GLN A 12 5.56 13.83 -3.33
N ASN A 13 5.65 13.49 -4.62
CA ASN A 13 4.91 12.38 -5.20
C ASN A 13 5.24 11.04 -4.52
N LEU A 14 6.51 10.80 -4.18
CA LEU A 14 6.91 9.61 -3.44
C LEU A 14 6.32 9.59 -2.01
N LYS A 15 6.31 10.75 -1.32
CA LYS A 15 5.66 10.85 0.00
C LYS A 15 4.16 10.61 -0.08
N ASP A 16 3.50 11.17 -1.07
CA ASP A 16 2.06 11.01 -1.30
C ASP A 16 1.70 9.56 -1.65
N ALA A 17 2.61 8.84 -2.31
CA ALA A 17 2.52 7.40 -2.53
C ALA A 17 2.82 6.57 -1.26
N GLY A 18 3.15 7.20 -0.13
CA GLY A 18 3.47 6.53 1.13
C GLY A 18 4.87 5.90 1.16
N CYS A 19 5.79 6.30 0.26
CA CYS A 19 7.17 5.85 0.31
C CYS A 19 7.87 6.40 1.57
N GLY A 20 8.58 5.52 2.27
CA GLY A 20 9.40 5.90 3.42
C GLY A 20 10.67 6.67 3.02
N ILE A 21 11.35 7.24 4.01
CA ILE A 21 12.57 8.04 3.82
C ILE A 21 13.66 7.23 3.08
N GLU A 22 13.85 5.96 3.45
CA GLU A 22 14.84 5.08 2.81
C GLU A 22 14.54 4.87 1.32
N THR A 23 13.29 4.51 0.98
CA THR A 23 12.84 4.37 -0.41
C THR A 23 13.04 5.66 -1.20
N ILE A 24 12.77 6.82 -0.61
CA ILE A 24 12.98 8.11 -1.28
C ILE A 24 14.47 8.36 -1.54
N GLN A 25 15.33 8.05 -0.57
CA GLN A 25 16.79 8.20 -0.72
C GLN A 25 17.34 7.29 -1.82
N ASP A 26 16.96 6.01 -1.83
CA ASP A 26 17.35 5.06 -2.87
C ASP A 26 16.87 5.51 -4.26
N PHE A 27 15.63 5.98 -4.37
CA PHE A 27 15.09 6.50 -5.62
C PHE A 27 15.92 7.69 -6.13
N LEU A 28 16.27 8.65 -5.27
CA LEU A 28 17.06 9.81 -5.64
C LEU A 28 18.50 9.44 -6.03
N LEU A 29 19.08 8.43 -5.40
CA LEU A 29 20.39 7.88 -5.80
C LEU A 29 20.33 7.34 -7.23
N TYR A 30 19.36 6.46 -7.52
CA TYR A 30 19.17 5.91 -8.87
C TYR A 30 18.80 6.98 -9.91
N LEU A 31 18.12 8.05 -9.49
CA LEU A 31 17.84 9.20 -10.34
C LEU A 31 19.12 9.93 -10.74
N ASN A 32 20.01 10.22 -9.78
CA ASN A 32 21.28 10.88 -10.06
C ASN A 32 22.23 10.02 -10.91
N GLU A 33 22.15 8.69 -10.78
CA GLU A 33 22.92 7.73 -11.59
C GLU A 33 22.24 7.37 -12.93
N ASN A 34 21.09 7.98 -13.25
CA ASN A 34 20.30 7.73 -14.45
C ASN A 34 19.86 6.25 -14.62
N GLN A 35 19.73 5.51 -13.51
CA GLN A 35 19.35 4.10 -13.44
C GLN A 35 17.82 3.94 -13.41
N LYS A 36 17.16 4.16 -14.56
CA LYS A 36 15.69 4.13 -14.66
C LYS A 36 15.06 2.78 -14.30
N GLU A 37 15.70 1.67 -14.65
CA GLU A 37 15.18 0.33 -14.34
C GLU A 37 15.08 0.10 -12.84
N LYS A 38 16.09 0.51 -12.07
CA LYS A 38 16.06 0.40 -10.60
C LYS A 38 15.03 1.31 -9.96
N GLN A 39 14.81 2.51 -10.52
CA GLN A 39 13.72 3.39 -10.08
C GLN A 39 12.36 2.69 -10.23
N LEU A 40 12.11 2.07 -11.39
CA LEU A 40 10.86 1.35 -11.65
C LEU A 40 10.71 0.11 -10.76
N GLU A 41 11.78 -0.66 -10.57
CA GLU A 41 11.78 -1.83 -9.69
C GLU A 41 11.41 -1.46 -8.25
N LEU A 42 12.00 -0.37 -7.74
CA LEU A 42 11.72 0.16 -6.41
C LEU A 42 10.24 0.55 -6.25
N LEU A 43 9.69 1.26 -7.24
CA LEU A 43 8.28 1.66 -7.23
C LEU A 43 7.33 0.46 -7.31
N GLU A 44 7.63 -0.53 -8.15
CA GLU A 44 6.82 -1.75 -8.25
C GLU A 44 6.87 -2.59 -6.98
N LYS A 45 8.01 -2.63 -6.29
CA LYS A 45 8.12 -3.26 -4.97
C LYS A 45 7.21 -2.57 -3.95
N HIS A 46 7.22 -1.24 -3.89
CA HIS A 46 6.35 -0.48 -2.98
C HIS A 46 4.87 -0.68 -3.33
N ARG A 47 4.51 -0.64 -4.61
CA ARG A 47 3.16 -0.93 -5.09
C ARG A 47 2.66 -2.31 -4.64
N ARG A 48 3.49 -3.35 -4.74
CA ARG A 48 3.13 -4.70 -4.26
C ARG A 48 2.91 -4.74 -2.75
N GLN A 49 3.69 -4.00 -1.97
CA GLN A 49 3.50 -3.91 -0.52
C GLN A 49 2.17 -3.23 -0.16
N LEU A 50 1.83 -2.13 -0.83
CA LEU A 50 0.54 -1.45 -0.67
C LEU A 50 -0.62 -2.39 -0.96
N LEU A 51 -0.56 -3.11 -2.08
CA LEU A 51 -1.61 -4.07 -2.46
C LEU A 51 -1.72 -5.23 -1.46
N SER A 52 -0.60 -5.74 -0.95
CA SER A 52 -0.61 -6.76 0.09
C SER A 52 -1.26 -6.27 1.39
N ASN A 53 -1.01 -5.02 1.78
CA ASN A 53 -1.67 -4.40 2.93
C ASN A 53 -3.18 -4.27 2.71
N VAL A 54 -3.62 -3.79 1.53
CA VAL A 54 -5.04 -3.71 1.19
C VAL A 54 -5.70 -5.08 1.32
N HIS A 55 -5.16 -6.12 0.69
CA HIS A 55 -5.72 -7.47 0.78
C HIS A 55 -5.76 -8.03 2.20
N ARG A 56 -4.78 -7.70 3.05
CA ARG A 56 -4.79 -8.08 4.46
C ARG A 56 -5.92 -7.40 5.22
N GLU A 57 -6.11 -6.10 5.02
CA GLU A 57 -7.17 -5.36 5.70
C GLU A 57 -8.56 -5.75 5.16
N GLU A 58 -8.71 -5.97 3.86
CA GLU A 58 -9.93 -6.53 3.24
C GLU A 58 -10.32 -7.87 3.90
N LYS A 59 -9.35 -8.78 4.09
CA LYS A 59 -9.59 -10.06 4.77
C LYS A 59 -10.11 -9.85 6.20
N LYS A 60 -9.51 -8.92 6.96
CA LYS A 60 -9.98 -8.61 8.33
C LYS A 60 -11.40 -8.06 8.33
N ILE A 61 -11.73 -7.15 7.40
CA ILE A 61 -13.07 -6.59 7.26
C ILE A 61 -14.08 -7.70 6.98
N TYR A 62 -13.78 -8.60 6.03
CA TYR A 62 -14.64 -9.75 5.74
C TYR A 62 -14.92 -10.61 7.00
N CYS A 63 -13.90 -10.86 7.82
CA CYS A 63 -14.06 -11.61 9.07
C CYS A 63 -15.01 -10.89 10.05
N LEU A 64 -14.86 -9.57 10.17
CA LEU A 64 -15.71 -8.74 11.03
C LEU A 64 -17.15 -8.70 10.52
N ASP A 65 -17.35 -8.51 9.22
CA ASP A 65 -18.68 -8.50 8.59
C ASP A 65 -19.39 -9.84 8.78
N TYR A 66 -18.66 -10.95 8.65
CA TYR A 66 -19.20 -12.27 8.93
C TYR A 66 -19.64 -12.41 10.39
N LEU A 67 -18.83 -11.97 11.35
CA LEU A 67 -19.20 -11.98 12.77
C LEU A 67 -20.45 -11.13 13.04
N VAL A 68 -20.52 -9.93 12.46
CA VAL A 68 -21.70 -9.05 12.58
C VAL A 68 -22.95 -9.70 11.97
N TYR A 69 -22.82 -10.33 10.80
CA TYR A 69 -23.92 -11.07 10.17
C TYR A 69 -24.43 -12.20 11.06
N GLN A 70 -23.52 -12.97 11.69
CA GLN A 70 -23.88 -14.07 12.58
C GLN A 70 -24.68 -13.57 13.79
N ILE A 71 -24.23 -12.50 14.44
CA ILE A 71 -24.92 -11.91 15.59
C ILE A 71 -26.31 -11.38 15.19
N LYS A 72 -26.44 -10.78 14.01
CA LYS A 72 -27.72 -10.24 13.55
C LYS A 72 -28.75 -11.30 13.15
N ASN A 73 -28.31 -12.52 12.84
CA ASN A 73 -29.14 -13.56 12.21
C ASN A 73 -29.14 -14.88 12.99
N GLU A 74 -29.21 -14.82 14.33
CA GLU A 74 -29.06 -15.93 15.31
C GLU A 74 -29.83 -17.25 15.07
N GLU A 75 -30.62 -17.42 14.00
CA GLU A 75 -31.39 -18.65 13.73
C GLU A 75 -30.86 -19.63 12.66
N LYS A 76 -29.74 -19.39 11.97
CA LYS A 76 -29.20 -20.43 11.04
C LYS A 76 -27.69 -20.65 11.13
N LYS A 77 -27.37 -21.79 11.77
CA LYS A 77 -26.12 -22.56 11.73
C LYS A 77 -24.94 -21.98 12.50
N ARG A 78 -25.02 -22.25 13.80
CA ARG A 78 -23.91 -22.31 14.76
C ARG A 78 -22.79 -23.23 14.23
N TRP A 79 -21.75 -22.60 13.70
CA TRP A 79 -20.38 -23.11 13.48
C TRP A 79 -20.18 -24.32 12.54
N GLU A 80 -20.37 -24.12 11.24
CA GLU A 80 -19.65 -24.93 10.23
C GLU A 80 -18.64 -24.05 9.49
N LYS A 81 -17.40 -24.12 10.00
CA LYS A 81 -16.09 -23.86 9.40
C LYS A 81 -16.03 -22.86 8.24
N ILE A 82 -15.43 -21.68 8.47
CA ILE A 82 -14.55 -21.05 7.45
C ILE A 82 -13.39 -20.31 8.15
N PHE A 83 -12.32 -21.06 8.44
CA PHE A 83 -10.92 -20.74 8.12
C PHE A 83 -10.20 -22.05 7.85
#